data_AF-A0A0N4UTZ3-F1
#
_entry.id   AF-A0A0N4UTZ3-F1
#
_cell.length_a   1.000
_cell.length_b   1.000
_cell.length_c   1.000
_cell.angle_alpha   90.00
_cell.angle_beta   90.00
_cell.angle_gamma   90.00
#
_symmetry.space_group_name_H-M   'P 1'
#
loop_
_entity.id
_entity.type
_entity.pdbx_description
1 polymer ?
#
loop_
_entity_poly.entity_id
_entity_poly.type
_entity_poly.pdbx_seq_one_letter_code
_entity_poly.pdbx_strand_id
1 'polypeptide(L)'
;LLQGHYCVRRQPPGDEIYRKGNLSVFEVDGKVNKVDQIGAHVVGHFSKERMSANNLACIMVLPPFQRKGYGKLLIQLSYELSAREGVIGTPEKPLSDLGKVSYRSYWWYVILGTLDSLDIDDITVADLSLYSGIAEDDIMSTLQTMQLIKYWKGDHVVRMTRRLVDYCRSINMGRPPKLRLDPKFLRWEPKAEKPLSRKESKLSGLHA
;
A
#
# COMPACT_ATOMS: atom_id res chain seq x y z
N LEU A 1 -38.36 18.86 27.92
CA LEU A 1 -38.26 17.88 26.82
C LEU A 1 -36.81 17.86 26.35
N LEU A 2 -36.04 16.83 26.74
CA LEU A 2 -34.67 16.65 26.29
C LEU A 2 -34.71 16.39 24.78
N GLN A 3 -34.25 17.34 23.96
CA GLN A 3 -33.93 17.06 22.56
C GLN A 3 -32.80 16.02 22.56
N GLY A 4 -33.14 14.76 22.38
CA GLY A 4 -32.16 13.69 22.27
C GLY A 4 -31.25 13.97 21.07
N HIS A 5 -29.94 14.01 21.28
CA HIS A 5 -28.99 14.11 20.17
C HIS A 5 -28.94 12.75 19.46
N TYR A 6 -29.72 12.58 18.40
CA TYR A 6 -29.64 11.40 17.52
C TYR A 6 -28.62 11.65 16.41
N CYS A 7 -27.59 10.79 16.34
CA CYS A 7 -26.74 10.73 15.17
C CYS A 7 -27.52 10.10 14.01
N VAL A 8 -27.61 10.79 12.87
CA VAL A 8 -28.27 10.30 11.64
C VAL A 8 -27.30 9.53 10.74
N ARG A 9 -26.00 9.80 10.87
CA ARG A 9 -24.95 9.19 10.05
C ARG A 9 -24.71 7.74 10.49
N ARG A 10 -24.52 6.87 9.48
CA ARG A 10 -24.34 5.42 9.64
C ARG A 10 -23.15 4.90 8.82
N GLN A 11 -22.21 5.76 8.45
CA GLN A 11 -21.00 5.39 7.73
C GLN A 11 -19.95 6.51 7.88
N PRO A 12 -18.65 6.21 7.69
CA PRO A 12 -17.64 7.26 7.65
C PRO A 12 -18.04 8.40 6.70
N PRO A 13 -17.72 9.65 7.04
CA PRO A 13 -17.87 10.77 6.10
C PRO A 13 -16.95 10.58 4.89
N GLY A 14 -17.26 11.25 3.77
CA GLY A 14 -16.47 11.18 2.55
C GLY A 14 -17.05 10.23 1.50
N ASP A 15 -16.25 9.95 0.48
CA ASP A 15 -16.68 9.21 -0.71
C ASP A 15 -16.40 7.73 -0.54
N GLU A 16 -17.39 6.87 -0.78
CA GLU A 16 -17.16 5.43 -0.84
C GLU A 16 -16.42 5.08 -2.14
N ILE A 17 -15.14 4.73 -2.01
CA ILE A 17 -14.27 4.44 -3.15
C ILE A 17 -14.16 2.94 -3.43
N TYR A 18 -14.49 2.07 -2.48
CA TYR A 18 -14.43 0.62 -2.69
C TYR A 18 -15.58 -0.09 -1.99
N ARG A 19 -16.26 -1.00 -2.68
CA ARG A 19 -17.29 -1.88 -2.10
C ARG A 19 -17.24 -3.27 -2.71
N LYS A 20 -16.95 -4.29 -1.88
CA LYS A 20 -17.03 -5.71 -2.26
C LYS A 20 -17.64 -6.53 -1.13
N GLY A 21 -18.87 -7.03 -1.34
CA GLY A 21 -19.62 -7.72 -0.30
C GLY A 21 -19.86 -6.80 0.91
N ASN A 22 -19.39 -7.23 2.08
CA ASN A 22 -19.48 -6.47 3.34
C ASN A 22 -18.27 -5.55 3.61
N LEU A 23 -17.29 -5.48 2.70
CA LEU A 23 -16.13 -4.60 2.82
C LEU A 23 -16.35 -3.29 2.08
N SER A 24 -16.09 -2.19 2.77
CA SER A 24 -16.26 -0.83 2.26
C SER A 24 -15.01 -0.01 2.61
N VAL A 25 -14.55 0.85 1.70
CA VAL A 25 -13.49 1.83 1.98
C VAL A 25 -13.97 3.21 1.57
N PHE A 26 -13.74 4.18 2.44
CA PHE A 26 -14.13 5.57 2.26
C PHE A 26 -12.89 6.45 2.16
N GLU A 27 -12.82 7.32 1.15
CA GLU A 27 -11.83 8.39 1.06
C GLU A 27 -12.32 9.59 1.87
N VAL A 28 -11.53 10.01 2.86
CA VAL A 28 -11.91 11.09 3.77
C VAL A 28 -10.88 12.22 3.68
N ASP A 29 -11.27 13.38 3.16
CA ASP A 29 -10.42 14.57 3.23
C ASP A 29 -10.44 15.13 4.66
N GLY A 30 -9.31 15.04 5.35
CA GLY A 30 -9.15 15.52 6.73
C GLY A 30 -9.32 17.03 6.91
N LYS A 31 -9.28 17.83 5.83
CA LYS A 31 -9.61 19.27 5.89
C LYS A 31 -11.12 19.51 5.99
N VAL A 32 -11.93 18.56 5.52
CA VAL A 32 -13.38 18.74 5.35
C VAL A 32 -14.17 17.91 6.36
N ASN A 33 -13.66 16.75 6.76
CA ASN A 33 -14.46 15.72 7.43
C ASN A 33 -13.89 15.29 8.79
N LYS A 34 -14.78 15.00 9.76
CA LYS A 34 -14.47 14.37 11.06
C LYS A 34 -15.29 13.08 11.19
N VAL A 35 -14.64 11.96 11.56
CA VAL A 35 -15.25 10.61 11.61
C VAL A 35 -16.02 10.39 12.92
N ASP A 36 -17.22 9.79 12.85
CA ASP A 36 -18.06 9.39 14.00
C ASP A 36 -18.26 7.86 14.08
N GLN A 37 -18.85 7.35 15.18
CA GLN A 37 -18.72 5.95 15.63
C GLN A 37 -19.94 5.02 15.41
N ILE A 38 -21.02 5.44 14.74
CA ILE A 38 -22.23 4.59 14.60
C ILE A 38 -22.50 4.31 13.13
N GLY A 39 -22.65 3.03 12.74
CA GLY A 39 -22.83 2.60 11.36
C GLY A 39 -21.73 1.68 10.83
N ALA A 40 -21.31 1.81 9.56
CA ALA A 40 -20.19 1.05 9.01
C ALA A 40 -19.00 1.11 9.98
N HIS A 41 -18.66 -0.05 10.55
CA HIS A 41 -17.75 -0.12 11.68
C HIS A 41 -16.32 0.04 11.19
N VAL A 42 -15.65 1.12 11.60
CA VAL A 42 -14.25 1.35 11.28
C VAL A 42 -13.43 0.19 11.86
N VAL A 43 -12.70 -0.52 10.99
CA VAL A 43 -11.81 -1.62 11.39
C VAL A 43 -10.34 -1.22 11.31
N GLY A 44 -10.03 -0.17 10.56
CA GLY A 44 -8.69 0.38 10.36
C GLY A 44 -8.70 1.55 9.39
N HIS A 45 -7.57 2.24 9.29
CA HIS A 45 -7.33 3.32 8.35
C HIS A 45 -5.87 3.33 7.91
N PHE A 46 -5.59 3.95 6.78
CA PHE A 46 -4.26 4.48 6.51
C PHE A 46 -4.34 5.94 6.09
N SER A 47 -3.30 6.71 6.38
CA SER A 47 -3.12 8.06 5.87
C SER A 47 -2.12 8.05 4.71
N LYS A 48 -2.30 8.97 3.76
CA LYS A 48 -1.39 9.21 2.65
C LYS A 48 -1.24 10.72 2.50
N GLU A 49 -0.01 11.18 2.38
CA GLU A 49 0.25 12.59 2.09
C GLU A 49 -0.04 12.88 0.61
N ARG A 50 -0.60 14.06 0.32
CA ARG A 50 -0.99 14.44 -1.05
C ARG A 50 0.20 14.63 -1.99
N MET A 51 1.36 15.02 -1.48
CA MET A 51 2.55 15.39 -2.26
C MET A 51 3.77 14.63 -1.75
N SER A 52 3.65 13.31 -1.64
CA SER A 52 4.73 12.45 -1.18
C SER A 52 4.83 11.22 -2.07
N ALA A 53 6.06 10.74 -2.27
CA ALA A 53 6.31 9.44 -2.88
C ALA A 53 5.82 8.28 -1.98
N ASN A 54 5.58 8.55 -0.69
CA ASN A 54 5.08 7.56 0.25
C ASN A 54 3.61 7.27 -0.04
N ASN A 55 3.31 6.03 -0.41
CA ASN A 55 1.95 5.59 -0.68
C ASN A 55 1.13 5.36 0.60
N LEU A 56 1.81 5.29 1.73
CA LEU A 56 1.23 5.10 3.05
C LEU A 56 2.10 5.79 4.11
N ALA A 57 1.50 6.72 4.85
CA ALA A 57 2.15 7.46 5.95
C ALA A 57 1.96 6.73 7.29
N CYS A 58 0.72 6.57 7.74
CA CYS A 58 0.38 5.77 8.92
C CYS A 58 -0.64 4.70 8.56
N ILE A 59 -0.52 3.51 9.14
CA ILE A 59 -1.49 2.42 9.01
C ILE A 59 -1.89 1.94 10.40
N MET A 60 -3.19 1.83 10.63
CA MET A 60 -3.74 1.31 11.87
C MET A 60 -4.86 0.31 11.57
N VAL A 61 -4.78 -0.84 12.20
CA VAL A 61 -5.92 -1.76 12.35
C VAL A 61 -6.26 -1.78 13.83
N LEU A 62 -7.52 -1.52 14.16
CA LEU A 62 -7.94 -1.45 15.56
C LEU A 62 -7.71 -2.81 16.24
N PRO A 63 -7.28 -2.85 17.52
CA PRO A 63 -6.92 -4.08 18.22
C PRO A 63 -7.88 -5.28 18.03
N PRO A 64 -9.22 -5.16 18.16
CA PRO A 64 -10.14 -6.30 18.00
C PRO A 64 -10.23 -6.86 16.57
N PHE A 65 -9.68 -6.15 15.59
CA PHE A 65 -9.70 -6.54 14.17
C PHE A 65 -8.32 -6.94 13.63
N GLN A 66 -7.27 -6.91 14.45
CA GLN A 66 -5.94 -7.35 14.04
C GLN A 66 -5.91 -8.83 13.65
N ARG A 67 -4.94 -9.22 12.81
CA ARG A 67 -4.72 -10.61 12.32
C ARG A 67 -5.86 -11.22 11.48
N LYS A 68 -6.91 -10.46 11.18
CA LYS A 68 -8.04 -10.86 10.30
C LYS A 68 -7.82 -10.56 8.81
N GLY A 69 -6.68 -9.94 8.45
CA GLY A 69 -6.30 -9.65 7.07
C GLY A 69 -6.47 -8.20 6.62
N TYR A 70 -7.13 -7.36 7.43
CA TYR A 70 -7.39 -5.95 7.09
C TYR A 70 -6.11 -5.14 6.84
N GLY A 71 -5.03 -5.35 7.61
CA GLY A 71 -3.78 -4.62 7.40
C GLY A 71 -3.19 -4.88 6.01
N LYS A 72 -3.18 -6.14 5.56
CA LYS A 72 -2.72 -6.48 4.21
C LYS A 72 -3.70 -5.99 3.12
N LEU A 73 -5.00 -5.87 3.42
CA LEU A 73 -5.96 -5.25 2.51
C LEU A 73 -5.69 -3.74 2.32
N LEU A 74 -5.38 -3.02 3.40
CA LEU A 74 -5.02 -1.60 3.35
C LEU A 74 -3.71 -1.38 2.59
N ILE A 75 -2.71 -2.25 2.77
CA ILE A 75 -1.46 -2.22 1.99
C ILE A 75 -1.74 -2.47 0.50
N GLN A 76 -2.56 -3.47 0.16
CA GLN A 76 -2.96 -3.70 -1.25
C GLN A 76 -3.60 -2.45 -1.85
N LEU A 77 -4.50 -1.79 -1.10
CA LEU A 77 -5.16 -0.58 -1.56
C LEU A 77 -4.17 0.56 -1.77
N SER A 78 -3.19 0.77 -0.88
CA SER A 78 -2.22 1.86 -1.05
C SER A 78 -1.38 1.69 -2.34
N TYR A 79 -1.01 0.46 -2.68
CA TYR A 79 -0.29 0.16 -3.92
C TYR A 79 -1.17 0.29 -5.17
N GLU A 80 -2.44 -0.13 -5.11
CA GLU A 80 -3.38 0.06 -6.22
C GLU A 80 -3.62 1.56 -6.51
N LEU A 81 -3.71 2.41 -5.48
CA LEU A 81 -3.81 3.85 -5.67
C LEU A 81 -2.56 4.42 -6.35
N SER A 82 -1.36 4.01 -5.90
CA SER A 82 -0.09 4.40 -6.54
C SER A 82 -0.01 3.94 -8.00
N ALA A 83 -0.47 2.73 -8.31
CA ALA A 83 -0.50 2.23 -9.68
C ALA A 83 -1.39 3.09 -10.58
N ARG A 84 -2.56 3.53 -10.10
CA ARG A 84 -3.46 4.45 -10.83
C ARG A 84 -2.86 5.84 -11.02
N GLU A 85 -2.05 6.29 -10.07
CA GLU A 85 -1.30 7.55 -10.17
C GLU A 85 -0.05 7.42 -11.07
N GLY A 86 0.32 6.20 -11.48
CA GLY A 86 1.55 5.95 -12.25
C GLY A 86 2.83 6.13 -11.45
N VAL A 87 2.78 5.97 -10.12
CA VAL A 87 3.93 6.14 -9.22
C VAL A 87 4.34 4.82 -8.55
N ILE A 88 5.63 4.67 -8.29
CA ILE A 88 6.17 3.54 -7.51
C ILE A 88 5.89 3.80 -6.02
N GLY A 89 5.39 2.78 -5.33
CA GLY A 89 4.95 2.88 -3.95
C GLY A 89 5.97 2.41 -2.92
N THR A 90 6.14 3.18 -1.85
CA THR A 90 6.88 2.79 -0.64
C THR A 90 6.16 3.34 0.61
N PRO A 91 6.20 2.65 1.76
CA PRO A 91 5.67 3.21 3.00
C PRO A 91 6.62 4.23 3.64
N GLU A 92 6.06 5.12 4.45
CA GLU A 92 6.83 5.97 5.35
C GLU A 92 7.61 5.13 6.38
N LYS A 93 8.84 5.57 6.67
CA LYS A 93 9.80 4.89 7.55
C LYS A 93 10.08 5.80 8.77
N PRO A 94 10.30 5.22 9.98
CA PRO A 94 10.42 3.80 10.28
C PRO A 94 9.06 3.09 10.45
N LEU A 95 8.98 1.84 9.99
CA LEU A 95 7.83 0.97 10.21
C LEU A 95 7.81 0.40 11.63
N SER A 96 6.60 0.22 12.19
CA SER A 96 6.40 -0.60 13.39
C SER A 96 6.74 -2.08 13.13
N ASP A 97 7.02 -2.86 14.16
CA ASP A 97 7.39 -4.27 13.99
C ASP A 97 6.29 -5.10 13.33
N LEU A 98 5.02 -4.85 13.70
CA LEU A 98 3.87 -5.45 13.03
C LEU A 98 3.74 -4.97 11.58
N GLY A 99 4.08 -3.70 11.32
CA GLY A 99 4.16 -3.12 9.98
C GLY A 99 5.18 -3.85 9.11
N LYS A 100 6.42 -4.00 9.59
CA LYS A 100 7.50 -4.73 8.88
C LYS A 100 7.08 -6.13 8.48
N VAL A 101 6.48 -6.90 9.41
CA VAL A 101 6.01 -8.27 9.11
C VAL A 101 4.91 -8.26 8.03
N SER A 102 3.98 -7.30 8.11
CA SER A 102 2.87 -7.19 7.15
C SER A 102 3.34 -6.79 5.75
N TYR A 103 4.22 -5.80 5.65
CA TYR A 103 4.81 -5.34 4.39
C TYR A 103 5.69 -6.41 3.75
N ARG A 104 6.61 -7.03 4.49
CA ARG A 104 7.45 -8.12 3.95
C ARG A 104 6.61 -9.29 3.44
N SER A 105 5.55 -9.64 4.16
CA SER A 105 4.61 -10.69 3.73
C SER A 105 3.83 -10.30 2.47
N TYR A 106 3.55 -9.00 2.27
CA TYR A 106 2.91 -8.48 1.06
C TYR A 106 3.89 -8.43 -0.11
N TRP A 107 5.07 -7.85 0.06
CA TRP A 107 6.09 -7.75 -0.97
C TRP A 107 6.52 -9.11 -1.50
N TRP A 108 6.73 -10.10 -0.64
CA TRP A 108 6.99 -11.47 -1.10
C TRP A 108 5.87 -12.04 -1.97
N TYR A 109 4.60 -11.76 -1.63
CA TYR A 109 3.46 -12.23 -2.43
C TYR A 109 3.44 -11.56 -3.81
N VAL A 110 3.68 -10.26 -3.87
CA VAL A 110 3.72 -9.51 -5.14
C VAL A 110 4.92 -9.94 -5.98
N ILE A 111 6.13 -9.94 -5.42
CA ILE A 111 7.37 -10.29 -6.13
C ILE A 111 7.27 -11.70 -6.73
N LEU A 112 6.83 -12.70 -5.96
CA LEU A 112 6.68 -14.06 -6.48
C LEU A 112 5.59 -14.15 -7.54
N GLY A 113 4.53 -13.35 -7.44
CA GLY A 113 3.49 -13.26 -8.48
C GLY A 113 4.00 -12.62 -9.77
N THR A 114 4.76 -11.53 -9.66
CA THR A 114 5.38 -10.84 -10.80
C THR A 114 6.37 -11.74 -11.52
N LEU A 115 7.27 -12.40 -10.79
CA LEU A 115 8.25 -13.32 -11.37
C LEU A 115 7.58 -14.49 -12.10
N ASP A 116 6.52 -15.07 -11.53
CA ASP A 116 5.75 -16.12 -12.18
C ASP A 116 5.04 -15.66 -13.46
N SER A 117 4.63 -14.40 -13.53
CA SER A 117 3.96 -13.85 -14.70
C SER A 117 4.92 -13.50 -15.85
N LEU A 118 6.16 -13.15 -15.53
CA LEU A 118 7.17 -12.78 -16.52
C LEU A 118 7.85 -14.00 -17.15
N ASP A 119 7.90 -15.14 -16.45
CA ASP A 119 8.54 -16.39 -16.89
C ASP A 119 10.01 -16.20 -17.34
N ILE A 120 10.78 -15.43 -16.55
CA ILE A 120 12.21 -15.15 -16.77
C ILE A 120 13.05 -15.56 -15.56
N ASP A 121 14.27 -16.04 -15.82
CA ASP A 121 15.19 -16.49 -14.77
C ASP A 121 15.97 -15.35 -14.10
N ASP A 122 16.28 -14.29 -14.84
CA ASP A 122 17.08 -13.15 -14.40
C ASP A 122 16.32 -11.84 -14.68
N ILE A 123 16.22 -10.97 -13.67
CA ILE A 123 15.57 -9.66 -13.77
C ILE A 123 16.38 -8.62 -12.99
N THR A 124 16.46 -7.39 -13.50
CA THR A 124 17.05 -6.29 -12.74
C THR A 124 16.09 -5.86 -11.62
N VAL A 125 16.62 -5.30 -10.53
CA VAL A 125 15.78 -4.73 -9.47
C VAL A 125 14.93 -3.57 -9.99
N ALA A 126 15.45 -2.77 -10.93
CA ALA A 126 14.74 -1.68 -11.57
C ALA A 126 13.53 -2.17 -12.39
N ASP A 127 13.70 -3.21 -13.21
CA ASP A 127 12.58 -3.80 -13.96
C ASP A 127 11.55 -4.42 -13.01
N LEU A 128 12.01 -5.12 -11.96
CA LEU A 128 11.10 -5.70 -10.97
C LEU A 128 10.30 -4.62 -10.23
N SER A 129 10.91 -3.48 -9.94
CA SER A 129 10.25 -2.29 -9.37
C SER A 129 9.17 -1.75 -10.31
N LEU A 130 9.50 -1.60 -11.60
CA LEU A 130 8.56 -1.14 -12.63
C LEU A 130 7.34 -2.07 -12.76
N TYR A 131 7.54 -3.39 -12.82
CA TYR A 131 6.45 -4.36 -12.98
C TYR A 131 5.63 -4.58 -11.71
N SER A 132 6.24 -4.46 -10.52
CA SER A 132 5.56 -4.71 -9.25
C SER A 132 4.98 -3.45 -8.59
N GLY A 133 5.44 -2.27 -9.00
CA GLY A 133 5.11 -0.99 -8.38
C GLY A 133 5.75 -0.80 -6.98
N ILE A 134 6.73 -1.63 -6.60
CA ILE A 134 7.42 -1.59 -5.30
C ILE A 134 8.78 -0.91 -5.46
N ALA A 135 9.10 0.05 -4.59
CA ALA A 135 10.40 0.71 -4.60
C ALA A 135 11.58 -0.28 -4.51
N GLU A 136 12.66 0.05 -5.22
CA GLU A 136 13.87 -0.79 -5.33
C GLU A 136 14.46 -1.12 -3.95
N ASP A 137 14.55 -0.15 -3.03
CA ASP A 137 15.03 -0.38 -1.66
C ASP A 137 14.20 -1.42 -0.88
N ASP A 138 12.89 -1.45 -1.12
CA ASP A 138 11.99 -2.38 -0.46
C ASP A 138 12.12 -3.78 -1.07
N ILE A 139 12.32 -3.89 -2.39
CA ILE A 139 12.68 -5.14 -3.07
C ILE A 139 14.03 -5.64 -2.55
N MET A 140 15.03 -4.78 -2.51
CA MET A 140 16.37 -5.12 -2.08
C MET A 140 16.37 -5.66 -0.65
N SER A 141 15.79 -4.90 0.29
CA SER A 141 15.70 -5.33 1.69
C SER A 141 14.87 -6.60 1.91
N THR A 142 13.89 -6.87 1.03
CA THR A 142 13.07 -8.09 1.07
C THR A 142 13.86 -9.32 0.65
N LEU A 143 14.56 -9.24 -0.48
CA LEU A 143 15.26 -10.36 -1.12
C LEU A 143 16.66 -10.60 -0.53
N GLN A 144 17.29 -9.57 0.05
CA GLN A 144 18.60 -9.67 0.68
C GLN A 144 18.61 -10.68 1.84
N THR A 145 17.49 -10.84 2.55
CA THR A 145 17.35 -11.82 3.65
C THR A 145 17.54 -13.27 3.20
N MET A 146 17.32 -13.56 1.91
CA MET A 146 17.57 -14.88 1.33
C MET A 146 18.82 -14.91 0.43
N GLN A 147 19.62 -13.84 0.42
CA GLN A 147 20.82 -13.70 -0.42
C GLN A 147 20.54 -13.90 -1.93
N LEU A 148 19.36 -13.45 -2.39
CA LEU A 148 18.91 -13.64 -3.77
C LEU A 148 19.33 -12.53 -4.73
N ILE A 149 20.02 -11.52 -4.22
CA ILE A 149 20.49 -10.36 -4.98
C ILE A 149 21.96 -10.57 -5.28
N LYS A 150 22.33 -10.41 -6.55
CA LYS A 150 23.71 -10.38 -7.01
C LYS A 150 24.00 -9.04 -7.66
N TYR A 151 25.24 -8.60 -7.57
CA TYR A 151 25.72 -7.43 -8.30
C TYR A 151 26.39 -7.89 -9.59
N TRP A 152 25.96 -7.36 -10.73
CA TRP A 152 26.46 -7.73 -12.04
C TRP A 152 26.54 -6.51 -12.95
N LYS A 153 27.74 -6.22 -13.48
CA LYS A 153 28.02 -5.12 -14.44
C LYS A 153 27.54 -3.72 -14.02
N GLY A 154 27.41 -3.46 -12.72
CA GLY A 154 26.89 -2.16 -12.24
C GLY A 154 25.46 -2.24 -11.69
N ASP A 155 24.76 -3.33 -11.95
CA ASP A 155 23.35 -3.49 -11.63
C ASP A 155 23.10 -4.52 -10.54
N HIS A 156 22.01 -4.32 -9.79
CA HIS A 156 21.45 -5.34 -8.91
C HIS A 156 20.53 -6.26 -9.70
N VAL A 157 20.89 -7.54 -9.78
CA VAL A 157 20.16 -8.57 -10.50
C VAL A 157 19.61 -9.59 -9.51
N VAL A 158 18.32 -9.89 -9.65
CA VAL A 158 17.64 -10.96 -8.94
C VAL A 158 17.59 -12.17 -9.86
N ARG A 159 18.26 -13.24 -9.46
CA ARG A 159 18.16 -14.53 -10.15
C ARG A 159 17.14 -15.41 -9.43
N MET A 160 15.96 -15.56 -10.00
CA MET A 160 14.89 -16.35 -9.43
C MET A 160 14.48 -17.48 -10.36
N THR A 161 15.22 -18.59 -10.30
CA THR A 161 14.84 -19.81 -11.03
C THR A 161 13.49 -20.33 -10.54
N ARG A 162 12.75 -21.04 -11.40
CA ARG A 162 11.49 -21.70 -11.03
C ARG A 162 11.60 -22.55 -9.74
N ARG A 163 12.70 -23.28 -9.58
CA ARG A 163 13.00 -24.09 -8.38
C ARG A 163 13.00 -23.27 -7.09
N LEU A 164 13.54 -22.07 -7.14
CA LEU A 164 13.62 -21.18 -5.98
C LEU A 164 12.25 -20.59 -5.65
N VAL A 165 11.44 -20.25 -6.67
CA VAL A 165 10.05 -19.85 -6.46
C VAL A 165 9.25 -20.97 -5.78
N ASP A 166 9.38 -22.20 -6.28
CA ASP A 166 8.70 -23.37 -5.73
C ASP A 166 9.14 -23.66 -4.28
N TYR A 167 10.43 -23.49 -3.98
CA TYR A 167 10.95 -23.57 -2.61
C TYR A 167 10.37 -22.48 -1.70
N CYS A 168 10.36 -21.21 -2.13
CA CYS A 168 9.76 -20.11 -1.38
C CYS A 168 8.29 -20.42 -1.05
N ARG A 169 7.55 -21.01 -1.98
CA ARG A 169 6.16 -21.45 -1.77
C ARG A 169 6.05 -22.60 -0.78
N SER A 170 6.93 -23.60 -0.83
CA SER A 170 6.89 -24.74 0.10
C SER A 170 7.10 -24.31 1.55
N ILE A 171 7.90 -23.27 1.79
CA ILE A 171 8.09 -22.68 3.12
C ILE A 171 7.10 -21.56 3.45
N ASN A 172 6.02 -21.43 2.66
CA ASN A 172 4.94 -20.46 2.87
C ASN A 172 5.34 -18.98 2.79
N MET A 173 6.42 -18.66 2.08
CA MET A 173 6.72 -17.27 1.72
C MET A 173 5.74 -16.75 0.68
N GLY A 174 5.38 -15.47 0.80
CA GLY A 174 4.44 -14.83 -0.11
C GLY A 174 3.04 -15.46 -0.12
N ARG A 175 2.58 -16.02 1.01
CA ARG A 175 1.22 -16.55 1.12
C ARG A 175 0.19 -15.51 0.64
N PRO A 176 -0.80 -15.94 -0.17
CA PRO A 176 -1.84 -15.04 -0.64
C PRO A 176 -2.57 -14.32 0.51
N PRO A 177 -2.93 -13.04 0.33
CA PRO A 177 -3.71 -12.31 1.31
C PRO A 177 -5.04 -13.03 1.63
N LYS A 178 -5.43 -13.05 2.93
CA LYS A 178 -6.75 -13.55 3.36
C LYS A 178 -7.90 -12.78 2.72
N LEU A 179 -7.75 -11.45 2.64
CA LEU A 179 -8.67 -10.55 1.96
C LEU A 179 -7.94 -9.99 0.74
N ARG A 180 -8.48 -10.27 -0.45
CA ARG A 180 -7.92 -9.80 -1.72
C ARG A 180 -8.66 -8.55 -2.17
N LEU A 181 -7.89 -7.48 -2.42
CA LEU A 181 -8.41 -6.33 -3.15
C LEU A 181 -8.74 -6.76 -4.59
N ASP A 182 -9.81 -6.23 -5.14
CA ASP A 182 -10.24 -6.51 -6.50
C ASP A 182 -10.45 -5.17 -7.22
N PRO A 183 -9.51 -4.79 -8.11
CA PRO A 183 -9.46 -3.45 -8.72
C PRO A 183 -10.75 -2.99 -9.37
N LYS A 184 -11.58 -3.93 -9.87
CA LYS A 184 -12.86 -3.61 -10.52
C LYS A 184 -13.89 -2.98 -9.59
N PHE A 185 -13.72 -3.14 -8.28
CA PHE A 185 -14.60 -2.56 -7.27
C PHE A 185 -14.07 -1.24 -6.71
N LEU A 186 -12.86 -0.82 -7.10
CA LEU A 186 -12.27 0.46 -6.71
C LEU A 186 -12.69 1.55 -7.72
N ARG A 187 -13.55 2.44 -7.25
CA ARG A 187 -14.11 3.61 -7.93
C ARG A 187 -13.36 4.86 -7.45
N TRP A 188 -12.10 4.98 -7.87
CA TRP A 188 -11.24 6.10 -7.52
C TRP A 188 -10.35 6.46 -8.70
N GLU A 189 -10.17 7.76 -8.91
CA GLU A 189 -9.29 8.32 -9.94
C GLU A 189 -8.35 9.36 -9.32
N PRO A 190 -7.12 9.51 -9.83
CA PRO A 190 -6.20 10.54 -9.37
C PRO A 190 -6.81 11.94 -9.49
N LYS A 191 -6.71 12.73 -8.42
CA LYS A 191 -7.13 14.14 -8.46
C LYS A 191 -6.10 14.92 -9.27
N ALA A 192 -6.55 15.62 -10.31
CA ALA A 192 -5.70 16.50 -11.11
C ALA A 192 -4.92 17.47 -10.20
N GLU A 193 -3.61 17.59 -10.42
CA GLU A 193 -2.76 18.49 -9.67
C GLU A 193 -3.32 19.91 -9.72
N LYS A 194 -3.58 20.51 -8.55
CA LYS A 194 -3.70 21.97 -8.50
C LYS A 194 -2.28 22.52 -8.60
N PRO A 195 -1.99 23.44 -9.54
CA PRO A 195 -0.69 24.10 -9.58
C PRO A 195 -0.40 24.70 -8.20
N LEU A 196 0.82 24.46 -7.69
CA LEU A 196 1.30 25.04 -6.44
C LEU A 196 1.00 26.55 -6.43
N SER A 197 0.29 27.01 -5.40
CA SER A 197 -0.01 28.44 -5.29
C SER A 197 1.29 29.21 -5.04
N ARG A 198 1.45 30.35 -5.72
CA ARG A 198 2.62 31.26 -5.70
C ARG A 198 3.11 31.73 -4.33
N LYS A 199 2.42 31.36 -3.23
CA LYS A 199 2.81 31.68 -1.85
C LYS A 199 3.81 30.68 -1.25
N GLU A 200 3.88 29.45 -1.73
CA GLU A 200 4.81 28.43 -1.19
C GLU A 200 6.20 28.46 -1.84
N SER A 201 6.32 28.99 -3.06
CA SER A 201 7.60 29.17 -3.75
C SER A 201 8.53 30.21 -3.12
N LYS A 202 8.03 31.04 -2.19
CA LYS A 202 8.85 32.02 -1.45
C LYS A 202 9.51 31.45 -0.20
N LEU A 203 9.02 30.31 0.34
CA LEU A 203 9.62 29.71 1.53
C LEU A 203 10.78 28.75 1.21
N SER A 204 10.80 28.16 0.02
CA SER A 204 11.89 27.26 -0.42
C SER A 204 13.11 28.01 -1.00
N GLY A 205 13.01 29.32 -1.22
CA GLY A 205 14.09 30.15 -1.77
C GLY A 205 14.97 30.87 -0.74
N LEU A 206 14.79 30.60 0.56
CA LEU A 206 15.59 31.22 1.63
C LEU A 206 16.69 30.33 2.23
N HIS A 207 16.91 29.13 1.68
CA HIS A 207 17.96 28.20 2.13
C HIS A 207 18.87 27.72 0.99
N ALA A 208 19.15 28.57 0.01
CA ALA A 208 20.23 28.38 -0.96
C ALA A 208 21.34 29.41 -0.72
#